data_AF-A0A367F5B9-F1
#
_entry.id   AF-A0A367F5B9-F1
#
_cell.length_a   1.000
_cell.length_b   1.000
_cell.length_c   1.000
_cell.angle_alpha   90.00
_cell.angle_beta   90.00
_cell.angle_gamma   90.00
#
_symmetry.space_group_name_H-M   'P 1'
#
loop_
_entity.id
_entity.type
_entity.pdbx_description
1 polymer ?
#
loop_
_entity_poly.entity_id
_entity_poly.type
_entity_poly.pdbx_seq_one_letter_code
_entity_poly.pdbx_strand_id
1 'polypeptide(L)'
;MGTTDSLAGYLRARARWRLDRVQSADGGWNARCALALLDAASYAESLPADDPLIAALKEAGCFGPYGVGEFAPDEAVAKLIDFWHSGEPWELLTAIPPVARGGAVPTRG
;
A
#
# COMPACT_ATOMS: atom_id res chain seq x y z
N MET A 1 -1.11 -2.81 -17.34
CA MET A 1 -1.03 -3.14 -15.89
C MET A 1 -2.14 -2.36 -15.22
N GLY A 2 -3.07 -3.05 -14.55
CA GLY A 2 -4.19 -2.41 -13.85
C GLY A 2 -3.72 -1.72 -12.56
N THR A 3 -4.59 -0.89 -11.98
CA THR A 3 -4.30 -0.22 -10.69
C THR A 3 -4.17 -1.23 -9.55
N THR A 4 -4.99 -2.29 -9.58
CA THR A 4 -4.92 -3.42 -8.63
C THR A 4 -3.59 -4.17 -8.77
N ASP A 5 -3.19 -4.52 -10.00
CA ASP A 5 -1.89 -5.15 -10.27
C ASP A 5 -0.72 -4.29 -9.78
N SER A 6 -0.80 -2.97 -9.99
CA SER A 6 0.26 -2.06 -9.58
C SER A 6 0.38 -1.92 -8.07
N LEU A 7 -0.76 -1.77 -7.38
CA LEU A 7 -0.80 -1.77 -5.92
C LEU A 7 -0.23 -3.07 -5.35
N ALA A 8 -0.69 -4.22 -5.88
CA ALA A 8 -0.20 -5.51 -5.43
C ALA A 8 1.30 -5.70 -5.72
N GLY A 9 1.77 -5.24 -6.88
CA GLY A 9 3.19 -5.22 -7.24
C GLY A 9 4.03 -4.42 -6.25
N TYR A 10 3.58 -3.23 -5.88
CA TYR A 10 4.23 -2.40 -4.87
C TYR A 10 4.31 -3.11 -3.51
N LEU A 11 3.19 -3.66 -3.04
CA LEU A 11 3.11 -4.38 -1.76
C LEU A 11 4.03 -5.60 -1.72
N ARG A 12 4.11 -6.38 -2.82
CA ARG A 12 5.04 -7.51 -2.93
C ARG A 12 6.50 -7.09 -2.93
N ALA A 13 6.83 -6.02 -3.66
CA ALA A 13 8.19 -5.48 -3.65
C ALA A 13 8.58 -5.05 -2.23
N ARG A 14 7.64 -4.45 -1.48
CA ARG A 14 7.89 -4.04 -0.10
C ARG A 14 7.99 -5.21 0.87
N ALA A 15 7.14 -6.22 0.71
CA ALA A 15 7.24 -7.47 1.46
C ALA A 15 8.60 -8.15 1.24
N ARG A 16 9.08 -8.21 -0.01
CA ARG A 16 10.39 -8.76 -0.34
C ARG A 16 11.52 -7.98 0.34
N TRP A 17 11.47 -6.66 0.26
CA TRP A 17 12.43 -5.77 0.93
C TRP A 17 12.47 -5.98 2.45
N ARG A 18 11.33 -6.31 3.07
CA ARG A 18 11.24 -6.69 4.50
C ARG A 18 11.86 -8.05 4.76
N LEU A 19 11.56 -9.07 3.95
CA LEU A 19 12.13 -10.41 4.08
C LEU A 19 13.66 -10.41 3.98
N ASP A 20 14.21 -9.62 3.05
CA ASP A 20 15.67 -9.49 2.89
C ASP A 20 16.37 -8.80 4.09
N ARG A 21 15.60 -8.24 5.04
CA ARG A 21 16.09 -7.57 6.27
C ARG A 21 15.75 -8.32 7.55
N VAL A 22 15.20 -9.53 7.47
CA VAL A 22 14.91 -10.34 8.66
C VAL A 22 16.22 -10.62 9.41
N GLN A 23 16.23 -10.31 10.70
CA GLN A 23 17.38 -10.51 11.57
C GLN A 23 16.92 -10.95 12.97
N SER A 24 17.68 -11.79 13.67
CA SER A 24 17.26 -12.31 14.98
C SER A 24 16.89 -11.23 16.01
N ALA A 25 17.51 -10.05 15.91
CA ALA A 25 17.24 -8.92 16.80
C ALA A 25 15.92 -8.18 16.51
N ASP A 26 15.24 -8.46 15.38
CA ASP A 26 13.97 -7.80 15.03
C ASP A 26 12.74 -8.48 15.69
N GLY A 27 12.94 -9.57 16.44
CA GLY A 27 11.85 -10.30 17.11
C GLY A 27 10.78 -10.84 16.16
N GLY A 28 11.11 -11.06 14.88
CA GLY A 28 10.18 -11.47 13.83
C GLY A 28 9.33 -10.32 13.27
N TRP A 29 9.65 -9.06 13.58
CA TRP A 29 8.90 -7.90 13.11
C TRP A 29 8.89 -7.82 11.58
N ASN A 30 10.05 -7.93 10.94
CA ASN A 30 10.14 -7.84 9.48
C ASN A 30 9.38 -8.99 8.79
N ALA A 31 9.41 -10.19 9.37
CA ALA A 31 8.66 -11.34 8.86
C ALA A 31 7.14 -11.13 8.97
N ARG A 32 6.66 -10.58 10.08
CA ARG A 32 5.23 -10.25 10.28
C ARG A 32 4.76 -9.15 9.34
N CYS A 33 5.55 -8.08 9.17
CA CYS A 33 5.28 -7.07 8.15
C CYS A 33 5.22 -7.67 6.75
N ALA A 34 6.20 -8.49 6.38
CA ALA A 34 6.22 -9.11 5.06
C ALA A 34 4.99 -9.99 4.81
N LEU A 35 4.59 -10.80 5.78
CA LEU A 35 3.39 -11.63 5.66
C LEU A 35 2.13 -10.77 5.46
N ALA A 36 1.92 -9.77 6.31
CA ALA A 36 0.76 -8.87 6.21
C ALA A 36 0.71 -8.13 4.86
N LEU A 37 1.87 -7.75 4.31
CA LEU A 37 1.97 -7.11 2.99
C LEU A 37 1.69 -8.09 1.83
N LEU A 38 2.05 -9.37 1.97
CA LEU A 38 1.72 -10.41 0.97
C LEU A 38 0.22 -10.72 0.97
N ASP A 39 -0.40 -10.77 2.15
CA ASP A 39 -1.85 -10.95 2.28
C ASP A 39 -2.59 -9.75 1.67
N ALA A 40 -2.13 -8.53 1.95
CA ALA A 40 -2.64 -7.30 1.34
C ALA A 40 -2.48 -7.27 -0.18
N ALA A 41 -1.33 -7.72 -0.70
CA ALA A 41 -1.11 -7.80 -2.15
C ALA A 41 -2.06 -8.81 -2.81
N SER A 42 -2.25 -9.97 -2.20
CA SER A 42 -3.14 -11.01 -2.70
C SER A 42 -4.60 -10.55 -2.69
N TYR A 43 -5.00 -9.84 -1.63
CA TYR A 43 -6.30 -9.20 -1.55
C TYR A 43 -6.49 -8.15 -2.65
N ALA A 44 -5.53 -7.24 -2.82
CA ALA A 44 -5.59 -6.18 -3.82
C ALA A 44 -5.75 -6.71 -5.26
N GLU A 45 -5.12 -7.83 -5.62
CA GLU A 45 -5.31 -8.45 -6.94
C GLU A 45 -6.68 -9.09 -7.14
N SER A 46 -7.32 -9.53 -6.06
CA SER A 46 -8.65 -10.12 -6.13
C SER A 46 -9.77 -9.09 -6.30
N LEU A 47 -9.47 -7.81 -6.08
CA LEU A 47 -10.43 -6.72 -6.23
C LEU A 47 -10.64 -6.37 -7.71
N PRO A 48 -11.88 -6.06 -8.12
CA PRO A 48 -12.13 -5.50 -9.43
C PRO A 48 -11.63 -4.03 -9.49
N ALA A 49 -11.36 -3.54 -10.71
CA ALA A 49 -10.75 -2.21 -10.89
C ALA A 49 -11.67 -1.02 -10.50
N ASP A 50 -12.97 -1.28 -10.44
CA ASP A 50 -14.05 -0.39 -10.00
C ASP A 50 -14.44 -0.60 -8.53
N ASP A 51 -13.71 -1.44 -7.79
CA ASP A 51 -13.94 -1.64 -6.37
C ASP A 51 -13.87 -0.31 -5.60
N PRO A 52 -14.79 -0.05 -4.63
CA PRO A 52 -14.79 1.18 -3.85
C PRO A 52 -13.47 1.48 -3.13
N LEU A 53 -12.72 0.47 -2.68
CA LEU A 53 -11.42 0.68 -2.06
C LEU A 53 -10.39 1.19 -3.07
N ILE A 54 -10.41 0.64 -4.29
CA ILE A 54 -9.53 1.07 -5.38
C ILE A 54 -9.91 2.48 -5.85
N ALA A 55 -11.20 2.80 -5.93
CA ALA A 55 -11.68 4.15 -6.23
C ALA A 55 -11.20 5.16 -5.17
N ALA A 56 -11.32 4.83 -3.89
CA ALA A 56 -10.88 5.71 -2.80
C ALA A 56 -9.37 5.99 -2.84
N LEU A 57 -8.54 5.01 -3.22
CA LEU A 57 -7.09 5.18 -3.40
C LEU A 57 -6.77 6.09 -4.60
N LYS A 58 -7.53 5.97 -5.70
CA LYS A 58 -7.41 6.86 -6.87
C LYS A 58 -7.74 8.31 -6.52
N GLU A 59 -8.85 8.53 -5.83
CA GLU A 59 -9.27 9.86 -5.36
C GLU A 59 -8.31 10.47 -4.34
N ALA A 60 -7.61 9.63 -3.57
CA ALA A 60 -6.58 10.07 -2.65
C ALA A 60 -5.24 10.41 -3.32
N GLY A 61 -5.12 10.22 -4.64
CA GLY A 61 -3.91 10.55 -5.39
C GLY A 61 -2.78 9.53 -5.22
N CYS A 62 -3.08 8.31 -4.79
CA CYS A 62 -2.05 7.26 -4.60
C CYS A 62 -1.59 6.61 -5.91
N PHE A 63 -2.20 6.96 -7.03
CA PHE A 63 -1.83 6.50 -8.37
C PHE A 63 -1.36 7.69 -9.20
N GLY A 64 -0.75 7.39 -10.35
CA GLY A 64 -0.36 8.41 -11.33
C GLY A 64 -1.49 9.35 -11.76
N PRO A 65 -1.18 10.39 -12.56
CA PRO A 65 -2.14 11.41 -12.96
C PRO A 65 -3.45 10.81 -13.46
N TYR A 66 -4.57 11.38 -13.02
CA TYR A 66 -5.94 10.90 -13.31
C TYR A 66 -6.33 9.54 -12.69
N GLY A 67 -5.59 9.07 -11.67
CA GLY A 67 -5.92 7.82 -10.98
C GLY A 67 -5.61 6.57 -11.81
N VAL A 68 -4.66 6.69 -12.75
CA VAL A 68 -4.22 5.61 -13.63
C VAL A 68 -2.71 5.42 -13.55
N GLY A 69 -2.26 4.20 -13.86
CA GLY A 69 -0.84 3.87 -13.88
C GLY A 69 -0.34 3.32 -12.55
N GLU A 70 0.90 3.66 -12.23
CA GLU A 70 1.61 3.06 -11.09
C GLU A 70 1.09 3.57 -9.75
N PHE A 71 1.03 2.67 -8.77
CA PHE A 71 0.84 3.02 -7.37
C PHE A 71 2.11 3.70 -6.86
N ALA A 72 2.00 5.00 -6.55
CA ALA A 72 3.08 5.86 -6.14
C ALA A 72 2.65 6.58 -4.85
N PRO A 73 2.76 5.92 -3.69
CA PRO A 73 2.38 6.52 -2.42
C PRO A 73 3.33 7.65 -2.06
N ASP A 74 2.82 8.66 -1.35
CA ASP A 74 3.66 9.67 -0.71
C ASP A 74 4.42 9.07 0.49
N GLU A 75 5.28 9.89 1.12
CA GLU A 75 6.08 9.44 2.27
C GLU A 75 5.21 8.97 3.45
N ALA A 76 4.08 9.63 3.70
CA ALA A 76 3.20 9.29 4.82
C ALA A 76 2.54 7.92 4.61
N VAL A 77 2.04 7.66 3.40
CA VAL A 77 1.48 6.36 3.02
C VAL A 77 2.54 5.28 2.96
N ALA A 78 3.73 5.57 2.39
CA ALA A 78 4.82 4.61 2.38
C ALA A 78 5.20 4.20 3.80
N LYS A 79 5.26 5.15 4.74
CA LYS A 79 5.50 4.88 6.16
C LYS A 79 4.36 4.07 6.80
N LEU A 80 3.10 4.35 6.50
CA LEU A 80 1.98 3.52 6.97
C LEU A 80 2.16 2.06 6.53
N ILE A 81 2.43 1.83 5.25
CA ILE A 81 2.64 0.49 4.66
C ILE A 81 3.85 -0.19 5.32
N ASP A 82 4.93 0.56 5.58
CA ASP A 82 6.14 0.02 6.19
C ASP A 82 5.91 -0.57 7.57
N PHE A 83 5.08 0.07 8.37
CA PHE A 83 4.81 -0.35 9.74
C PHE A 83 3.59 -1.26 9.86
N TRP A 84 2.93 -1.61 8.74
CA TRP A 84 1.82 -2.56 8.76
C TRP A 84 2.32 -3.97 9.09
N HIS A 85 1.83 -4.54 10.18
CA HIS A 85 2.27 -5.87 10.66
C HIS A 85 1.14 -6.72 11.25
N SER A 86 -0.08 -6.18 11.31
CA SER A 86 -1.26 -6.82 11.90
C SER A 86 -2.52 -6.16 11.35
N GLY A 87 -3.60 -6.93 11.26
CA GLY A 87 -4.86 -6.48 10.72
C GLY A 87 -5.20 -7.18 9.40
N GLU A 88 -6.44 -7.06 8.99
CA GLU A 88 -6.94 -7.63 7.77
C GLU A 88 -6.45 -6.84 6.54
N PRO A 89 -6.25 -7.50 5.39
CA PRO A 89 -5.85 -6.84 4.15
C PRO A 89 -6.66 -5.58 3.77
N TRP A 90 -7.97 -5.63 3.96
CA TRP A 90 -8.87 -4.52 3.63
C TRP A 90 -8.73 -3.33 4.59
N GLU A 91 -8.28 -3.55 5.83
CA GLU A 91 -8.03 -2.49 6.81
C GLU A 91 -6.85 -1.62 6.35
N LEU A 92 -5.80 -2.22 5.80
CA LEU A 92 -4.68 -1.48 5.21
C LEU A 92 -5.16 -0.57 4.08
N LEU A 93 -5.91 -1.12 3.12
CA LEU A 93 -6.41 -0.36 1.97
C LEU A 93 -7.35 0.78 2.41
N THR A 94 -8.11 0.59 3.48
CA THR A 94 -8.99 1.62 4.06
C THR A 94 -8.20 2.70 4.80
N ALA A 95 -7.05 2.36 5.39
CA ALA A 95 -6.21 3.29 6.14
C ALA A 95 -5.38 4.23 5.24
N ILE A 96 -5.12 3.85 3.99
CA ILE A 96 -4.29 4.64 3.07
C ILE A 96 -4.94 5.98 2.65
N PRO A 97 -6.19 6.03 2.15
CA PRO A 97 -6.80 7.28 1.68
C PRO A 97 -6.79 8.46 2.67
N PRO A 98 -7.13 8.29 3.97
CA PRO A 98 -7.06 9.41 4.91
C PRO A 98 -5.62 9.90 5.16
N VAL A 99 -4.63 9.00 5.14
CA VAL A 99 -3.21 9.37 5.33
C VAL A 99 -2.70 10.15 4.11
N ALA A 100 -2.98 9.68 2.90
CA ALA A 100 -2.62 10.37 1.66
C ALA A 100 -3.19 11.79 1.60
N ARG A 101 -4.47 11.96 1.97
CA ARG A 101 -5.13 13.27 1.98
C ARG A 101 -4.56 14.22 3.05
N GLY A 102 -4.04 13.69 4.15
CA GLY A 102 -3.37 14.47 5.20
C GLY A 102 -1.91 14.81 4.89
N GLY A 103 -1.25 14.04 4.02
CA GLY A 103 0.13 14.25 3.57
C GLY A 103 0.26 15.17 2.36
N ALA A 104 -0.82 15.39 1.61
CA ALA A 104 -0.85 16.28 0.46
C ALA A 104 -0.56 17.74 0.86
N VAL A 105 0.69 18.19 0.71
CA VAL A 105 1.00 19.61 0.62
C VAL A 105 0.30 20.13 -0.65
N PRO A 106 -0.59 21.14 -0.56
CA PRO A 106 -1.22 21.69 -1.75
C PRO A 106 -0.13 22.35 -2.60
N THR A 107 0.17 21.77 -3.76
CA THR A 107 0.95 22.44 -4.79
C THR A 107 0.10 23.60 -5.31
N ARG A 108 0.37 24.80 -4.79
CA ARG A 108 -0.18 26.06 -5.30
C ARG A 108 0.21 26.18 -6.78
N GLY A 109 -0.80 26.34 -7.64
CA GLY A 109 -0.64 27.00 -8.94
C GLY A 109 -0.41 28.50 -8.79
#